data_AF-A0A257QTU7-F1
#
_entry.id   AF-A0A257QTU7-F1
#
_cell.length_a   1.000
_cell.length_b   1.000
_cell.length_c   1.000
_cell.angle_alpha   90.00
_cell.angle_beta   90.00
_cell.angle_gamma   90.00
#
_symmetry.space_group_name_H-M   'P 1'
#
loop_
_entity.id
_entity.type
_entity.pdbx_description
1 polymer ?
#
loop_
_entity_poly.entity_id
_entity_poly.type
_entity_poly.pdbx_seq_one_letter_code
_entity_poly.pdbx_strand_id
1 'polypeptide(L)'
;ETLTEGFGEGSEDAKQIANFVQGERNRLNPAFAMLDEIVMRLAWTPALLEKLKELSPDQYSDMSFETFWYECRDSFVATWPNLLSEPESEKAKGDQSKLESAVKIAEQLMKSADPVNKAAIAAWLADFVNTLSQFEAAPLLIDEDAMASYVPPIPMAPDAQSSE
;
A
#
# COMPACT_ATOMS: atom_id res chain seq x y z
N GLU A 1 -16.26 14.80 -34.77
CA GLU A 1 -16.55 13.49 -35.37
C GLU A 1 -17.06 12.56 -34.29
N THR A 2 -17.90 11.63 -34.69
CA THR A 2 -18.92 10.91 -33.92
C THR A 2 -18.36 9.86 -32.96
N LEU A 3 -18.61 10.05 -31.66
CA LEU A 3 -18.51 9.04 -30.61
C LEU A 3 -19.55 7.94 -30.90
N THR A 4 -19.11 6.74 -31.27
CA THR A 4 -20.00 5.61 -31.55
C THR A 4 -19.94 4.61 -30.38
N GLU A 5 -21.06 3.96 -30.11
CA GLU A 5 -21.28 3.15 -28.90
C GLU A 5 -20.56 1.80 -28.99
N GLY A 6 -19.54 1.61 -28.16
CA GLY A 6 -18.96 0.31 -27.85
C GLY A 6 -18.31 0.33 -26.47
N PHE A 7 -18.65 -0.60 -25.57
CA PHE A 7 -18.06 -0.70 -24.23
C PHE A 7 -16.52 -0.84 -24.24
N GLY A 8 -15.92 -1.26 -25.37
CA GLY A 8 -14.47 -1.26 -25.59
C GLY A 8 -13.89 0.06 -26.10
N GLU A 9 -14.69 0.90 -26.78
CA GLU A 9 -14.31 2.20 -27.34
C GLU A 9 -14.09 3.22 -26.21
N GLY A 10 -14.94 3.23 -25.19
CA GLY A 10 -14.77 4.12 -24.04
C GLY A 10 -13.50 3.89 -23.21
N SER A 11 -12.99 2.65 -23.16
CA SER A 11 -11.72 2.34 -22.49
C SER A 11 -10.51 2.80 -23.31
N GLU A 12 -10.56 2.61 -24.64
CA GLU A 12 -9.51 3.07 -25.54
C GLU A 12 -9.49 4.61 -25.67
N ASP A 13 -10.65 5.26 -25.71
CA ASP A 13 -10.76 6.71 -25.71
C ASP A 13 -10.27 7.31 -24.38
N ALA A 14 -10.61 6.70 -23.25
CA ALA A 14 -10.10 7.12 -21.95
C ALA A 14 -8.56 7.02 -21.88
N LYS A 15 -7.96 5.98 -22.45
CA LYS A 15 -6.49 5.84 -22.55
C LYS A 15 -5.88 6.91 -23.45
N GLN A 16 -6.50 7.20 -24.60
CA GLN A 16 -6.01 8.24 -25.51
C GLN A 16 -6.05 9.63 -24.85
N ILE A 17 -7.14 9.95 -24.16
CA ILE A 17 -7.27 11.19 -23.38
C ILE A 17 -6.23 11.23 -22.25
N ALA A 18 -6.03 10.13 -21.53
CA ALA A 18 -5.01 10.03 -20.48
C ALA A 18 -3.59 10.31 -21.01
N ASN A 19 -3.25 9.69 -22.15
CA ASN A 19 -1.95 9.88 -22.81
C ASN A 19 -1.78 11.32 -23.29
N PHE A 20 -2.82 11.94 -23.83
CA PHE A 20 -2.79 13.35 -24.24
C PHE A 20 -2.55 14.28 -23.04
N VAL A 21 -3.31 14.10 -21.95
CA VAL A 21 -3.15 14.88 -20.72
C VAL A 21 -1.75 14.66 -20.13
N GLN A 22 -1.23 13.43 -20.13
CA GLN A 22 0.12 13.14 -19.67
C GLN A 22 1.17 13.82 -20.56
N GLY A 23 0.95 13.88 -21.87
CA GLY A 23 1.80 14.63 -22.81
C GLY A 23 1.86 16.11 -22.47
N GLU A 24 0.72 16.75 -22.22
CA GLU A 24 0.67 18.15 -21.81
C GLU A 24 1.33 18.38 -20.43
N ARG A 25 1.13 17.47 -19.47
CA ARG A 25 1.81 17.52 -18.17
C ARG A 25 3.32 17.46 -18.33
N ASN A 26 3.82 16.54 -19.15
CA ASN A 26 5.25 16.43 -19.42
C ASN A 26 5.80 17.69 -20.11
N ARG A 27 5.02 18.30 -21.00
CA ARG A 27 5.37 19.55 -21.69
C ARG A 27 5.47 20.74 -20.72
N LEU A 28 4.58 20.81 -19.73
CA LEU A 28 4.57 21.88 -18.72
C LEU A 28 5.56 21.62 -17.57
N ASN A 29 5.99 20.38 -17.37
CA ASN A 29 6.85 19.98 -16.26
C ASN A 29 8.10 20.86 -16.07
N PRO A 30 8.83 21.30 -17.11
CA PRO A 30 9.99 22.18 -16.93
C PRO A 30 9.63 23.54 -16.31
N ALA A 31 8.46 24.09 -16.64
CA ALA A 31 8.00 25.36 -16.07
C ALA A 31 7.61 25.21 -14.59
N PHE A 32 6.96 24.10 -14.25
CA PHE A 32 6.63 23.77 -12.86
C PHE A 32 7.90 23.50 -12.05
N ALA A 33 8.84 22.70 -12.55
CA ALA A 33 10.12 22.45 -11.87
C ALA A 33 10.91 23.73 -11.58
N MET A 34 10.88 24.70 -12.50
CA MET A 34 11.48 26.02 -12.27
C MET A 34 10.76 26.80 -11.15
N LEU A 35 9.42 26.79 -11.15
CA LEU A 35 8.62 27.46 -10.13
C LEU A 35 8.78 26.78 -8.77
N ASP A 36 8.86 25.45 -8.73
CA ASP A 36 9.03 24.67 -7.51
C ASP A 36 10.29 25.11 -6.77
N GLU A 37 11.43 25.29 -7.45
CA GLU A 37 12.65 25.79 -6.81
C GLU A 37 12.44 27.18 -6.18
N ILE A 38 11.74 28.08 -6.87
CA ILE A 38 11.44 29.43 -6.36
C ILE A 38 10.53 29.35 -5.13
N VAL A 39 9.47 28.56 -5.21
CA VAL A 39 8.49 28.38 -4.13
C VAL A 39 9.15 27.76 -2.91
N MET A 40 9.97 26.72 -3.10
CA MET A 40 10.74 26.11 -2.01
C MET A 40 11.60 27.17 -1.31
N ARG A 41 12.31 28.03 -2.05
CA ARG A 41 13.23 29.05 -1.48
C ARG A 41 12.48 30.10 -0.66
N LEU A 42 11.24 30.37 -1.02
CA LEU A 42 10.36 31.27 -0.28
C LEU A 42 9.72 30.59 0.94
N ALA A 43 9.41 29.30 0.84
CA ALA A 43 8.74 28.54 1.88
C ALA A 43 9.68 28.12 3.02
N TRP A 44 10.86 27.61 2.70
CA TRP A 44 11.81 27.10 3.69
C TRP A 44 12.83 28.16 4.04
N THR A 45 12.61 28.81 5.16
CA THR A 45 13.45 29.91 5.66
C THR A 45 14.19 29.48 6.93
N PRO A 46 15.31 30.15 7.29
CA PRO A 46 15.99 29.88 8.55
C PRO A 46 15.06 30.05 9.77
N ALA A 47 14.14 31.01 9.71
CA ALA A 47 13.15 31.24 10.76
C ALA A 47 12.18 30.06 10.93
N LEU A 48 11.83 29.37 9.84
CA LEU A 48 11.04 28.14 9.90
C LEU A 48 11.80 27.04 10.62
N LEU A 49 13.08 26.83 10.31
CA LEU A 49 13.91 25.81 10.97
C LEU A 49 14.02 26.06 12.48
N GLU A 50 14.22 27.31 12.90
CA GLU A 50 14.26 27.64 14.34
C GLU A 50 12.92 27.33 15.03
N LYS A 51 11.79 27.54 14.37
CA LYS A 51 10.48 27.15 14.88
C LYS A 51 10.30 25.62 14.93
N LEU A 52 10.82 24.90 13.96
CA LEU A 52 10.80 23.43 13.97
C LEU A 52 11.67 22.85 15.09
N LYS A 53 12.81 23.48 15.40
CA LYS A 53 13.65 23.12 16.56
C LYS A 53 12.92 23.31 17.88
N GLU A 54 12.11 24.36 18.02
CA GLU A 54 11.28 24.58 19.20
C GLU A 54 10.18 23.49 19.35
N LEU A 55 9.58 23.05 18.24
CA LEU A 55 8.46 22.09 18.23
C LEU A 55 8.91 20.63 18.34
N SER A 56 9.98 20.27 17.65
CA SER A 56 10.51 18.90 17.54
C SER A 56 12.04 18.91 17.66
N PRO A 57 12.59 19.16 18.86
CA PRO A 57 14.02 19.27 19.07
C PRO A 57 14.77 17.95 18.81
N ASP A 58 14.10 16.81 18.94
CA ASP A 58 14.63 15.47 18.65
C ASP A 58 15.06 15.28 17.19
N GLN A 59 14.41 15.97 16.24
CA GLN A 59 14.66 15.81 14.81
C GLN A 59 15.52 16.93 14.21
N TYR A 60 15.40 18.16 14.73
CA TYR A 60 15.94 19.35 14.04
C TYR A 60 17.03 20.11 14.81
N SER A 61 17.27 19.79 16.10
CA SER A 61 18.14 20.61 16.97
C SER A 61 19.57 20.80 16.44
N ASP A 62 20.20 19.72 15.98
CA ASP A 62 21.57 19.73 15.45
C ASP A 62 21.65 20.02 13.94
N MET A 63 20.50 20.26 13.30
CA MET A 63 20.43 20.42 11.85
C MET A 63 20.84 21.83 11.42
N SER A 64 21.77 21.91 10.47
CA SER A 64 22.11 23.16 9.79
C SER A 64 21.01 23.55 8.80
N PHE A 65 20.84 24.85 8.52
CA PHE A 65 19.86 25.28 7.53
C PHE A 65 20.14 24.74 6.12
N GLU A 66 21.41 24.58 5.77
CA GLU A 66 21.80 23.99 4.48
C GLU A 66 21.37 22.52 4.38
N THR A 67 21.59 21.73 5.45
CA THR A 67 21.12 20.35 5.54
C THR A 67 19.61 20.26 5.45
N PHE A 68 18.89 21.06 6.23
CA PHE A 68 17.43 21.15 6.21
C PHE A 68 16.90 21.46 4.81
N TRP A 69 17.50 22.44 4.14
CA TRP A 69 17.14 22.84 2.79
C TRP A 69 17.28 21.68 1.79
N TYR A 70 18.43 21.00 1.80
CA TYR A 70 18.68 19.88 0.89
C TYR A 70 17.75 18.70 1.17
N GLU A 71 17.50 18.36 2.43
CA GLU A 71 16.56 17.30 2.80
C GLU A 71 15.14 17.61 2.33
N CYS A 72 14.64 18.81 2.61
CA CYS A 72 13.30 19.21 2.17
C CYS A 72 13.20 19.19 0.64
N ARG A 73 14.20 19.72 -0.07
CA ARG A 73 14.24 19.74 -1.53
C ARG A 73 14.22 18.33 -2.10
N ASP A 74 15.06 17.44 -1.58
CA ASP A 74 15.22 16.08 -2.10
C ASP A 74 14.00 15.21 -1.76
N SER A 75 13.26 15.54 -0.69
CA SER A 75 11.99 14.90 -0.33
C SER A 75 10.76 15.45 -1.08
N PHE A 76 10.88 16.60 -1.76
CA PHE A 76 9.72 17.25 -2.37
C PHE A 76 9.33 16.55 -3.66
N VAL A 77 8.09 16.08 -3.69
CA VAL A 77 7.49 15.46 -4.88
C VAL A 77 6.14 16.10 -5.16
N ALA A 78 6.08 16.94 -6.18
CA ALA A 78 4.82 17.45 -6.71
C ALA A 78 4.26 16.45 -7.73
N THR A 79 3.18 15.76 -7.37
CA THR A 79 2.45 14.89 -8.30
C THR A 79 1.19 15.58 -8.81
N TRP A 80 0.92 15.41 -10.10
CA TRP A 80 -0.39 15.79 -10.63
C TRP A 80 -1.45 14.85 -10.04
N PRO A 81 -2.62 15.36 -9.62
CA PRO A 81 -3.69 14.49 -9.18
C PRO A 81 -4.08 13.55 -10.32
N ASN A 82 -4.33 12.28 -9.99
CA ASN A 82 -4.84 11.33 -10.95
C ASN A 82 -6.28 11.73 -11.30
N LEU A 83 -6.52 12.16 -12.54
CA LEU A 83 -7.85 12.59 -13.00
C LEU A 83 -8.74 11.41 -13.36
N LEU A 84 -8.14 10.23 -13.55
CA LEU A 84 -8.85 8.97 -13.67
C LEU A 84 -8.88 8.36 -12.27
N SER A 85 -9.92 8.60 -11.48
CA SER A 85 -10.13 7.72 -10.33
C SER A 85 -10.29 6.31 -10.91
N GLU A 86 -9.35 5.40 -10.61
CA GLU A 86 -9.55 4.00 -10.96
C GLU A 86 -10.94 3.61 -10.45
N PRO A 87 -11.80 3.04 -11.31
CA PRO A 87 -13.11 2.62 -10.86
C PRO A 87 -12.91 1.67 -9.68
N GLU A 88 -13.75 1.77 -8.65
CA GLU A 88 -13.64 0.92 -7.46
C GLU A 88 -13.51 -0.57 -7.82
N SER A 89 -14.09 -0.97 -8.95
CA SER A 89 -13.96 -2.32 -9.50
C SER A 89 -12.53 -2.72 -9.90
N GLU A 90 -11.71 -1.83 -10.44
CA GLU A 90 -10.31 -2.13 -10.79
C GLU A 90 -9.41 -2.14 -9.55
N LYS A 91 -9.67 -1.25 -8.58
CA LYS A 91 -9.01 -1.30 -7.27
C LYS A 91 -9.32 -2.60 -6.54
N ALA A 92 -10.59 -3.00 -6.52
CA ALA A 92 -11.03 -4.26 -5.93
C ALA A 92 -10.41 -5.48 -6.62
N LYS A 93 -10.26 -5.47 -7.96
CA LYS A 93 -9.53 -6.52 -8.69
C LYS A 93 -8.04 -6.56 -8.33
N GLY A 94 -7.41 -5.40 -8.20
CA GLY A 94 -6.02 -5.31 -7.76
C GLY A 94 -5.82 -5.92 -6.38
N ASP A 95 -6.71 -5.60 -5.45
CA ASP A 95 -6.66 -6.13 -4.08
C ASP A 95 -7.00 -7.62 -4.02
N GLN A 96 -7.94 -8.10 -4.84
CA GLN A 96 -8.21 -9.52 -5.02
C GLN A 96 -6.95 -10.27 -5.51
N SER A 97 -6.27 -9.76 -6.54
CA SER A 97 -5.06 -10.38 -7.09
C SER A 97 -3.91 -10.44 -6.07
N LYS A 98 -3.74 -9.38 -5.27
CA LYS A 98 -2.77 -9.36 -4.17
C LYS A 98 -3.10 -10.38 -3.09
N LEU A 99 -4.38 -10.48 -2.69
CA LEU A 99 -4.85 -11.44 -1.70
C LEU A 99 -4.65 -12.89 -2.18
N GLU A 100 -5.04 -13.20 -3.41
CA GLU A 100 -4.82 -14.52 -4.02
C GLU A 100 -3.33 -14.89 -4.05
N SER A 101 -2.46 -13.92 -4.32
CA SER A 101 -1.02 -14.12 -4.31
C SER A 101 -0.48 -14.38 -2.90
N ALA A 102 -0.93 -13.61 -1.90
CA ALA A 102 -0.55 -13.79 -0.50
C ALA A 102 -0.99 -15.17 0.04
N VAL A 103 -2.21 -15.60 -0.28
CA VAL A 103 -2.73 -16.94 0.06
C VAL A 103 -1.85 -18.04 -0.55
N LYS A 104 -1.50 -17.94 -1.84
CA LYS A 104 -0.63 -18.92 -2.50
C LYS A 104 0.76 -19.02 -1.86
N ILE A 105 1.34 -17.88 -1.46
CA ILE A 105 2.63 -17.85 -0.75
C ILE A 105 2.49 -18.54 0.61
N ALA A 106 1.46 -18.18 1.39
CA ALA A 106 1.20 -18.77 2.69
C ALA A 106 0.98 -20.30 2.59
N GLU A 107 0.13 -20.76 1.66
CA GLU A 107 -0.12 -22.18 1.41
C GLU A 107 1.15 -22.95 1.06
N GLN A 108 2.03 -22.35 0.25
CA GLN A 108 3.27 -23.02 -0.16
C GLN A 108 4.26 -23.10 1.00
N LEU A 109 4.36 -22.06 1.83
CA LEU A 109 5.24 -22.06 3.01
C LEU A 109 4.71 -22.98 4.12
N MET A 110 3.39 -23.02 4.33
CA MET A 110 2.75 -23.88 5.34
C MET A 110 2.98 -25.38 5.08
N LYS A 111 3.23 -25.83 3.84
CA LYS A 111 3.48 -27.25 3.55
C LYS A 111 4.77 -27.79 4.17
N SER A 112 5.78 -26.94 4.32
CA SER A 112 7.11 -27.33 4.81
C SER A 112 7.50 -26.70 6.14
N ALA A 113 6.67 -25.80 6.68
CA ALA A 113 6.91 -25.13 7.95
C ALA A 113 6.56 -26.01 9.16
N ASP A 114 7.35 -25.89 10.22
CA ASP A 114 7.06 -26.39 11.57
C ASP A 114 5.91 -25.58 12.23
N PRO A 115 5.29 -26.08 13.31
CA PRO A 115 4.12 -25.45 13.92
C PRO A 115 4.31 -23.98 14.32
N VAL A 116 5.50 -23.59 14.76
CA VAL A 116 5.82 -22.20 15.13
C VAL A 116 5.83 -21.31 13.89
N ASN A 117 6.53 -21.73 12.84
CA ASN A 117 6.56 -20.96 11.59
C ASN A 117 5.20 -20.94 10.87
N LYS A 118 4.37 -21.98 11.04
CA LYS A 118 2.97 -21.96 10.54
C LYS A 118 2.12 -20.90 11.23
N ALA A 119 2.29 -20.74 12.55
CA ALA A 119 1.62 -19.69 13.30
C ALA A 119 2.06 -18.30 12.83
N ALA A 120 3.37 -18.09 12.66
CA ALA A 120 3.92 -16.83 12.15
C ALA A 120 3.46 -16.51 10.71
N ILE A 121 3.38 -17.50 9.81
CA ILE A 121 2.87 -17.30 8.44
C ILE A 121 1.38 -16.91 8.46
N ALA A 122 0.59 -17.51 9.35
CA ALA A 122 -0.81 -17.16 9.48
C ALA A 122 -1.01 -15.77 10.09
N ALA A 123 -0.23 -15.40 11.12
CA ALA A 123 -0.22 -14.06 11.69
C ALA A 123 0.13 -13.01 10.63
N TRP A 124 1.18 -13.26 9.84
CA TRP A 124 1.53 -12.41 8.70
C TRP A 124 0.40 -12.28 7.67
N LEU A 125 -0.28 -13.39 7.35
CA LEU A 125 -1.41 -13.34 6.42
C LEU A 125 -2.59 -12.56 6.99
N ALA A 126 -2.85 -12.67 8.30
CA ALA A 126 -3.88 -11.89 8.98
C ALA A 126 -3.56 -10.39 8.98
N ASP A 127 -2.32 -10.01 9.29
CA ASP A 127 -1.87 -8.63 9.20
C ASP A 127 -2.01 -8.09 7.79
N PHE A 128 -1.61 -8.88 6.78
CA PHE A 128 -1.78 -8.51 5.38
C PHE A 128 -3.24 -8.28 5.01
N VAL A 129 -4.15 -9.18 5.38
CA VAL A 129 -5.60 -9.03 5.14
C VAL A 129 -6.14 -7.77 5.81
N ASN A 130 -5.67 -7.46 7.03
CA ASN A 130 -6.08 -6.27 7.77
C ASN A 130 -5.57 -4.95 7.17
N THR A 131 -4.57 -4.98 6.28
CA THR A 131 -4.16 -3.79 5.51
C THR A 131 -5.10 -3.46 4.35
N LEU A 132 -5.99 -4.39 3.96
CA LEU A 132 -6.94 -4.16 2.89
C LEU A 132 -8.16 -3.41 3.43
N SER A 133 -8.52 -2.30 2.79
CA SER A 133 -9.63 -1.41 3.19
C SER A 133 -10.98 -2.12 3.33
N GLN A 134 -11.17 -3.24 2.63
CA GLN A 134 -12.38 -4.06 2.66
C GLN A 134 -12.60 -4.78 4.01
N PHE A 135 -11.54 -4.95 4.82
CA PHE A 135 -11.57 -5.71 6.07
C PHE A 135 -11.46 -4.84 7.33
N GLU A 136 -11.43 -3.50 7.20
CA GLU A 136 -11.34 -2.58 8.34
C GLU A 136 -12.48 -2.75 9.36
N ALA A 137 -13.68 -3.11 8.91
CA ALA A 137 -14.84 -3.28 9.78
C ALA A 137 -14.81 -4.59 10.60
N ALA A 138 -14.05 -5.58 10.16
CA ALA A 138 -13.99 -6.91 10.78
C ALA A 138 -12.59 -7.51 10.60
N PRO A 139 -11.60 -7.07 11.39
CA PRO A 139 -10.23 -7.52 11.25
C PRO A 139 -10.11 -9.01 11.58
N LEU A 140 -9.25 -9.69 10.82
CA LEU A 140 -8.87 -11.07 11.10
C LEU A 140 -7.87 -11.07 12.27
N LEU A 141 -8.27 -11.66 13.40
CA LEU A 141 -7.42 -11.81 14.57
C LEU A 141 -7.05 -13.28 14.72
N ILE A 142 -5.75 -13.57 14.66
CA ILE A 142 -5.20 -14.90 14.87
C ILE A 142 -4.40 -14.89 16.17
N ASP A 143 -4.74 -15.81 17.06
CA ASP A 143 -3.95 -16.10 18.26
C ASP A 143 -2.79 -17.02 17.87
N GLU A 144 -1.59 -16.43 17.75
CA GLU A 144 -0.37 -17.11 17.32
C GLU A 144 0.04 -18.21 18.31
N ASP A 145 -0.12 -17.96 19.61
CA ASP A 145 0.26 -18.90 20.67
C ASP A 145 -0.68 -20.12 20.69
N ALA A 146 -1.99 -19.89 20.52
CA ALA A 146 -2.98 -20.97 20.42
C ALA A 146 -2.77 -21.83 19.17
N MET A 147 -2.33 -21.23 18.06
CA MET A 147 -2.02 -21.94 16.82
C MET A 147 -0.73 -22.75 16.91
N ALA A 148 0.33 -22.20 17.50
CA ALA A 148 1.60 -22.90 17.66
C ALA A 148 1.49 -24.11 18.60
N SER A 149 0.60 -24.04 19.59
CA SER A 149 0.35 -25.10 20.57
C SER A 149 -0.77 -26.09 20.18
N TYR A 150 -1.39 -25.92 19.01
CA TYR A 150 -2.50 -26.76 18.57
C TYR A 150 -2.05 -28.19 18.25
N VAL A 151 -2.57 -29.16 19.01
CA VAL A 151 -2.45 -30.60 18.72
C VAL A 151 -3.78 -31.06 18.11
N PRO A 152 -3.82 -31.53 16.85
CA PRO A 152 -5.05 -31.99 16.26
C PRO A 152 -5.63 -33.16 17.07
N PRO A 153 -6.94 -33.15 17.37
CA PRO A 153 -7.58 -34.25 18.08
C PRO A 153 -7.40 -35.53 17.27
N ILE A 154 -6.92 -36.59 17.94
CA ILE A 154 -6.78 -37.92 17.32
C ILE A 154 -8.19 -38.32 16.84
N PRO A 155 -8.37 -38.68 15.56
CA PRO A 155 -9.66 -39.17 15.11
C PRO A 155 -10.02 -40.41 15.93
N MET A 156 -11.12 -40.35 16.68
CA MET A 156 -11.71 -41.56 17.25
C MET A 156 -11.94 -42.52 16.10
N ALA A 157 -11.24 -43.65 16.12
CA ALA A 157 -11.49 -44.74 15.20
C ALA A 157 -12.97 -45.16 15.32
N PRO A 158 -13.67 -45.45 14.21
CA PRO A 158 -15.06 -45.87 14.25
C PRO A 158 -15.16 -47.26 14.88
N ASP A 159 -15.97 -47.35 15.93
CA ASP A 159 -16.60 -48.50 16.61
C ASP A 159 -15.99 -49.91 16.45
N ALA A 160 -15.52 -50.46 17.58
CA ALA A 160 -15.51 -51.90 17.82
C ALA A 160 -16.20 -52.19 19.16
N GLN A 161 -17.51 -51.94 19.23
CA GLN A 161 -18.39 -52.70 20.12
C GLN A 161 -19.17 -53.72 19.28
N SER A 162 -18.51 -54.85 19.03
CA SER A 162 -19.19 -56.11 18.71
C SER A 162 -18.87 -57.11 19.81
N SER A 163 -19.94 -57.62 20.43
CA SER A 163 -20.07 -58.93 21.06
C SER A 163 -19.11 -59.30 22.20
N GLU A 164 -19.64 -59.32 23.43
CA GLU A 164 -19.87 -60.53 24.22
C GLU A 164 -20.84 -60.26 25.38
#